data_AF-A0A4U5JDZ5-F1
#
_entry.id   AF-A0A4U5JDZ5-F1
#
_cell.length_a   1.000
_cell.length_b   1.000
_cell.length_c   1.000
_cell.angle_alpha   90.00
_cell.angle_beta   90.00
_cell.angle_gamma   90.00
#
_symmetry.space_group_name_H-M   'P 1'
#
loop_
_entity.id
_entity.type
_entity.pdbx_description
1 polymer ?
#
loop_
_entity_poly.entity_id
_entity_poly.type
_entity_poly.pdbx_seq_one_letter_code
_entity_poly.pdbx_strand_id
1 'polypeptide(L)' 'MAILHVDEIRDMTPAEREAELEQLKTELLNEKAVLAAGGAPENPGRIGELKRTIARLKTVQREEGDFDE' A
#
# COMPACT_ATOMS: atom_id res chain seq x y z
N MET A 1 -13.11 0.80 -0.22
CA MET A 1 -12.91 -0.28 -1.19
C MET A 1 -11.48 -0.82 -1.02
N ALA A 2 -11.21 -2.07 -1.39
CA ALA A 2 -9.84 -2.59 -1.36
C ALA A 2 -9.10 -2.14 -2.63
N ILE A 3 -7.89 -1.58 -2.48
CA ILE A 3 -7.03 -1.24 -3.62
C ILE A 3 -6.45 -2.54 -4.22
N LEU A 4 -6.04 -3.47 -3.35
CA LEU A 4 -5.62 -4.84 -3.71
C LEU A 4 -6.26 -5.84 -2.74
N HIS A 5 -6.76 -6.95 -3.26
CA HIS A 5 -7.26 -8.08 -2.49
C HIS A 5 -6.10 -9.00 -2.06
N VAL A 6 -6.35 -9.84 -1.06
CA VAL A 6 -5.31 -10.73 -0.52
C VAL A 6 -4.83 -11.72 -1.57
N ASP A 7 -5.76 -12.28 -2.36
CA ASP A 7 -5.43 -13.27 -3.39
C ASP A 7 -4.49 -12.68 -4.45
N GLU A 8 -4.78 -11.45 -4.89
CA GLU A 8 -3.93 -10.71 -5.84
C GLU A 8 -2.50 -10.49 -5.31
N ILE A 9 -2.36 -10.21 -4.00
CA ILE A 9 -1.04 -10.00 -3.38
C ILE A 9 -0.27 -11.33 -3.27
N ARG A 10 -0.96 -12.44 -3.01
CA ARG A 10 -0.33 -13.76 -2.91
C ARG A 10 0.13 -14.28 -4.26
N ASP A 11 -0.57 -13.94 -5.33
CA ASP A 11 -0.17 -14.28 -6.71
C ASP A 11 1.08 -13.52 -7.20
N MET A 12 1.45 -12.41 -6.54
CA MET A 12 2.67 -11.65 -6.85
C MET A 12 3.93 -12.38 -6.36
N THR A 13 5.02 -12.22 -7.10
CA THR A 13 6.38 -12.56 -6.66
C THR A 13 6.86 -11.60 -5.55
N PRO A 14 7.87 -11.96 -4.74
CA PRO A 14 8.43 -11.08 -3.71
C PRO A 14 8.88 -9.71 -4.27
N ALA A 15 9.49 -9.69 -5.46
CA ALA A 15 9.93 -8.47 -6.12
C ALA A 15 8.75 -7.58 -6.56
N GLU A 16 7.66 -8.18 -7.06
CA GLU A 16 6.45 -7.46 -7.42
C GLU A 16 5.75 -6.87 -6.19
N ARG A 17 5.67 -7.63 -5.08
CA ARG A 17 5.13 -7.11 -3.81
C ARG A 17 5.93 -5.92 -3.31
N GLU A 18 7.27 -5.99 -3.37
CA GLU A 18 8.11 -4.86 -2.95
C GLU A 18 7.94 -3.64 -3.84
N ALA A 19 7.90 -3.83 -5.17
CA ALA A 19 7.65 -2.74 -6.11
C ALA A 19 6.28 -2.08 -5.88
N GLU A 20 5.24 -2.87 -5.66
CA GLU A 20 3.89 -2.41 -5.37
C GLU A 20 3.84 -1.67 -4.02
N LEU A 21 4.55 -2.16 -3.01
CA LEU A 21 4.66 -1.51 -1.71
C LEU A 21 5.24 -0.10 -1.82
N GLU A 22 6.32 0.07 -2.59
CA GLU A 22 6.94 1.37 -2.81
C GLU A 22 6.03 2.35 -3.58
N GLN A 23 5.27 1.86 -4.56
CA GLN A 23 4.26 2.65 -5.25
C GLN A 23 3.18 3.16 -4.29
N LEU A 24 2.61 2.28 -3.47
CA LEU A 24 1.57 2.64 -2.50
C LEU A 24 2.09 3.61 -1.42
N LYS A 25 3.35 3.47 -0.98
CA LYS A 25 3.98 4.41 -0.05
C LYS A 25 4.16 5.80 -0.68
N THR A 26 4.58 5.85 -1.94
CA THR A 26 4.74 7.10 -2.70
C THR A 26 3.40 7.80 -2.84
N GLU A 27 2.34 7.07 -3.18
CA GLU A 27 1.00 7.63 -3.27
C GLU A 27 0.51 8.18 -1.92
N LEU A 28 0.72 7.41 -0.84
CA LEU A 28 0.37 7.86 0.52
C LEU A 28 1.14 9.11 0.94
N LEU A 29 2.39 9.26 0.50
CA LEU A 29 3.18 10.47 0.75
C LEU A 29 2.56 11.68 0.04
N ASN A 30 2.17 11.54 -1.21
CA ASN A 30 1.56 12.61 -2.00
C ASN A 30 0.22 13.06 -1.39
N GLU A 31 -0.65 12.12 -1.03
CA GLU A 31 -1.93 12.40 -0.36
C GLU A 31 -1.73 13.17 0.96
N LYS A 32 -0.72 12.79 1.75
CA LYS A 32 -0.36 13.50 2.98
C LYS A 32 0.18 14.90 2.71
N ALA A 33 0.94 15.09 1.64
CA ALA A 33 1.47 16.40 1.27
C ALA A 33 0.35 17.38 0.92
N VAL A 34 -0.66 16.93 0.15
CA VAL A 34 -1.85 17.73 -0.17
C VAL A 34 -2.58 18.11 1.11
N LEU A 35 -2.83 17.15 2.00
CA LEU A 35 -3.51 17.40 3.27
C LEU A 35 -2.73 18.40 4.15
N ALA A 36 -1.40 18.26 4.22
CA ALA A 36 -0.54 19.15 4.98
C ALA A 36 -0.50 20.58 4.43
N ALA A 37 -0.63 20.73 3.10
CA ALA A 37 -0.77 22.03 2.45
C ALA A 37 -2.14 22.69 2.66
N GLY A 38 -3.07 22.02 3.39
CA GLY A 38 -4.44 22.49 3.58
C GLY A 38 -5.34 22.24 2.36
N GLY A 39 -4.90 21.43 1.41
CA GLY A 39 -5.69 21.02 0.26
C GLY A 39 -6.85 20.13 0.68
N ALA A 40 -8.02 20.33 0.05
CA ALA A 40 -9.13 19.40 0.20
C ALA A 40 -8.78 18.09 -0.52
N PRO A 41 -8.82 16.92 0.16
CA PRO A 41 -8.58 15.64 -0.49
C PRO A 41 -9.72 15.35 -1.47
N GLU A 42 -9.37 14.89 -2.68
CA GLU A 42 -10.37 14.48 -3.69
C GLU A 42 -11.22 13.31 -3.19
N ASN A 43 -10.59 12.40 -2.42
CA ASN A 43 -11.27 11.31 -1.75
C ASN A 43 -10.79 11.19 -0.29
N PRO A 44 -11.61 11.55 0.71
CA PRO A 44 -11.22 11.49 2.12
C PRO A 44 -10.93 10.07 2.63
N GLY A 45 -11.45 9.04 1.94
CA GLY A 45 -11.20 7.63 2.25
C GLY A 45 -9.83 7.12 1.78
N ARG A 46 -9.19 7.79 0.80
CA ARG A 46 -8.03 7.27 0.07
C ARG A 46 -6.84 6.97 0.98
N ILE A 47 -6.50 7.89 1.89
CA ILE A 47 -5.43 7.68 2.88
C ILE A 47 -5.68 6.44 3.73
N GLY A 48 -6.92 6.22 4.15
CA GLY A 48 -7.31 5.07 4.96
C GLY A 48 -7.24 3.75 4.20
N GLU A 49 -7.54 3.77 2.90
CA GLU A 49 -7.43 2.63 1.99
C GLU A 49 -5.96 2.28 1.72
N LEU A 50 -5.13 3.28 1.38
CA LEU A 50 -3.70 3.11 1.16
C LEU A 50 -2.99 2.49 2.38
N LYS A 51 -3.24 3.03 3.58
CA LYS A 51 -2.67 2.47 4.83
C LYS A 51 -3.05 1.01 5.05
N ARG A 52 -4.31 0.65 4.79
CA ARG A 52 -4.80 -0.73 4.96
C ARG A 52 -4.21 -1.67 3.94
N THR A 53 -4.09 -1.25 2.69
CA THR A 53 -3.48 -2.06 1.62
C THR A 53 -1.98 -2.27 1.88
N ILE A 54 -1.24 -1.22 2.28
CA ILE A 54 0.17 -1.32 2.69
C ILE A 54 0.34 -2.31 3.86
N ALA A 55 -0.53 -2.23 4.87
CA ALA A 55 -0.48 -3.16 6.01
C ALA A 55 -0.72 -4.61 5.56
N ARG A 56 -1.72 -4.84 4.71
CA ARG A 56 -2.02 -6.16 4.14
C ARG A 56 -0.84 -6.73 3.35
N LEU A 57 -0.23 -5.92 2.50
CA LEU A 57 0.92 -6.33 1.69
C LEU A 57 2.10 -6.75 2.58
N LYS A 58 2.45 -5.93 3.58
CA LYS A 58 3.49 -6.27 4.56
C LYS A 58 3.19 -7.54 5.35
N THR A 59 1.92 -7.78 5.69
CA THR A 59 1.50 -9.03 6.33
C THR A 59 1.79 -10.22 5.43
N VAL A 60 1.42 -10.16 4.15
CA VAL A 60 1.71 -11.24 3.19
C VAL A 60 3.22 -11.41 2.99
N GLN A 61 4.00 -10.34 2.83
CA GLN A 61 5.47 -10.44 2.74
C GLN A 61 6.07 -11.20 3.94
N ARG A 62 5.56 -10.96 5.14
CA ARG A 62 6.01 -11.67 6.35
C ARG A 62 5.56 -13.13 6.36
N GLU A 63 4.33 -13.42 5.92
CA GLU A 63 3.78 -14.78 5.81
C GLU A 63 4.55 -15.64 4.80
N GLU A 64 4.94 -15.05 3.67
CA GLU A 64 5.60 -15.72 2.54
C GLU A 64 7.12 -15.82 2.70
N GLY A 65 7.68 -15.19 3.74
CA GLY A 65 9.12 -15.24 4.03
C GLY A 65 9.95 -14.35 3.11
N ASP A 66 9.38 -13.29 2.55
CA ASP A 66 10.05 -12.40 1.58
C ASP A 66 11.32 -11.71 2.15
N PHE A 67 11.53 -11.79 3.47
CA PHE A 67 12.67 -11.20 4.18
C PHE A 67 13.71 -12.23 4.66
N ASP A 68 13.48 -13.51 4.39
CA ASP A 68 14.37 -14.59 4.82
C ASP A 68 15.40 -14.84 3.70
N GLU A 69 16.70 -14.81 4.03
CA GLU A 69 17.83 -15.09 3.11
C GLU A 69 17.98 -16.58 2.77
#